data_AF-A0A8T6RW01-F1
#
_entry.id   AF-A0A8T6RW01-F1
#
_cell.length_a   1.000
_cell.length_b   1.000
_cell.length_c   1.000
_cell.angle_alpha   90.00
_cell.angle_beta   90.00
_cell.angle_gamma   90.00
#
_symmetry.space_group_name_H-M   'P 1'
#
loop_
_entity.id
_entity.type
_entity.pdbx_description
1 polymer ?
#
loop_
_entity_poly.entity_id
_entity_poly.type
_entity_poly.pdbx_seq_one_letter_code
_entity_poly.pdbx_strand_id
1 'polypeptide(L)' 'LLPQLKWVITCGAGKNNIDEAYCADKGIKVFNAPGSNAVSVAEQAIMMFIGGLRYLNECQTSLREGRW' A
#
# COMPACT_ATOMS: atom_id res chain seq x y z
N LEU A 1 24.24 13.39 6.56
CA LEU A 1 23.25 13.12 7.63
C LEU A 1 22.34 14.34 7.78
N LEU A 2 21.09 14.17 8.20
CA LEU A 2 20.12 15.25 8.40
C LEU A 2 20.08 15.63 9.90
N PRO A 3 20.96 16.55 10.38
CA PRO A 3 21.13 16.80 11.82
C PRO A 3 19.94 17.48 12.49
N GLN A 4 19.04 18.08 11.70
CA GLN A 4 17.85 18.77 12.18
C GLN A 4 16.55 17.98 11.93
N LEU A 5 16.64 16.71 11.52
CA LEU A 5 15.47 15.88 11.28
C LEU A 5 14.74 15.64 12.60
N LYS A 6 13.44 15.94 12.62
CA LYS A 6 12.59 15.82 13.82
C LYS A 6 11.42 14.84 13.62
N TRP A 7 11.00 14.63 12.37
CA TRP A 7 9.79 13.87 12.03
C TRP A 7 10.02 13.07 10.74
N VAL A 8 9.51 11.84 10.71
CA VAL A 8 9.36 11.03 9.50
C VAL A 8 7.89 10.66 9.38
N ILE A 9 7.30 10.85 8.21
CA ILE A 9 5.91 10.49 7.94
C ILE A 9 5.81 9.63 6.69
N THR A 10 5.00 8.57 6.77
CA THR A 10 4.61 7.74 5.64
C THR A 10 3.15 8.00 5.26
N CYS A 11 2.88 8.09 3.96
CA CYS A 11 1.53 8.29 3.42
C CYS A 11 0.67 7.01 3.43
N GLY A 12 1.17 5.90 3.99
CA GLY A 12 0.46 4.63 4.09
C GLY A 12 0.15 4.23 5.54
N ALA A 13 -0.58 3.13 5.69
CA ALA A 13 -0.86 2.52 6.99
C ALA A 13 0.39 1.86 7.59
N GLY A 14 1.28 1.31 6.76
CA GLY A 14 2.50 0.60 7.20
C GLY A 14 3.69 1.53 7.41
N LYS A 15 4.52 1.21 8.41
CA LYS A 15 5.77 1.90 8.75
C LYS A 15 7.00 0.98 8.77
N ASN A 16 6.87 -0.24 8.24
CA ASN A 16 7.89 -1.30 8.26
C ASN A 16 9.21 -0.93 7.60
N ASN A 17 9.20 0.05 6.70
CA ASN A 17 10.38 0.53 5.99
C ASN A 17 11.19 1.55 6.80
N ILE A 18 10.75 1.90 8.01
CA ILE A 18 11.37 2.90 8.88
C ILE A 18 11.93 2.17 10.10
N ASP A 19 13.21 2.36 10.40
CA ASP A 19 13.82 1.89 11.64
C ASP A 19 13.33 2.76 12.81
N GLU A 20 12.26 2.31 13.45
CA GLU A 20 11.65 3.00 14.58
C GLU A 20 12.55 3.04 15.81
N ALA A 21 13.40 2.03 16.00
CA ALA A 21 14.32 1.97 17.14
C ALA A 21 15.41 3.03 16.99
N TYR A 22 16.02 3.13 15.80
CA TYR A 22 16.97 4.18 15.47
C TYR A 22 16.33 5.57 15.57
N CYS A 23 15.11 5.75 15.06
CA CYS A 23 14.41 7.03 15.16
C CYS A 23 14.16 7.42 16.62
N ALA A 24 13.74 6.47 17.46
CA ALA A 24 13.54 6.70 18.89
C ALA A 24 14.83 7.10 19.61
N ASP A 25 15.96 6.42 19.35
CA ASP A 25 17.29 6.77 19.90
C ASP A 25 17.69 8.22 19.55
N LYS A 26 17.34 8.67 18.35
CA LYS A 26 17.63 10.03 17.86
C LYS A 26 16.59 11.08 18.23
N GLY A 27 15.53 10.72 18.96
CA GLY A 27 14.43 11.62 19.29
C GLY A 27 13.60 12.05 18.07
N ILE A 28 13.66 11.28 16.98
CA ILE A 28 12.90 11.50 15.75
C ILE A 28 11.55 10.79 15.88
N LYS A 29 10.46 11.53 15.68
CA LYS A 29 9.11 10.97 15.75
C LYS A 29 8.70 10.37 14.40
N VAL A 30 8.07 9.19 14.44
CA VAL A 30 7.58 8.49 13.24
C VAL A 30 6.05 8.48 13.24
N PHE A 31 5.47 8.89 12.11
CA PHE A 31 4.02 8.92 11.88
C PHE A 31 3.63 8.13 10.64
N ASN A 32 2.42 7.60 10.66
CA ASN A 32 1.76 6.95 9.54
C ASN A 32 0.35 7.50 9.37
N ALA A 33 -0.34 7.11 8.30
CA ALA A 33 -1.73 7.45 8.05
C ALA A 33 -2.60 6.19 8.19
N PRO A 34 -2.91 5.74 9.41
CA PRO A 34 -3.73 4.54 9.61
C PRO A 34 -5.16 4.78 9.09
N GLY A 35 -5.72 3.79 8.39
CA GLY A 35 -7.10 3.84 7.91
C GLY A 35 -7.34 4.71 6.67
N SER A 36 -6.39 5.54 6.25
CA SER A 36 -6.55 6.45 5.10
C SER A 36 -6.91 5.74 3.79
N ASN A 37 -6.43 4.50 3.64
CA ASN A 37 -6.67 3.66 2.48
C ASN A 37 -7.51 2.40 2.79
N ALA A 38 -8.12 2.30 3.97
CA ALA A 38 -8.79 1.07 4.40
C ALA A 38 -9.94 0.64 3.46
N VAL A 39 -10.77 1.60 3.03
CA VAL A 39 -11.88 1.33 2.11
C VAL A 39 -11.36 0.89 0.75
N SER A 40 -10.44 1.65 0.14
CA SER A 40 -9.88 1.31 -1.17
C SER A 40 -9.15 -0.04 -1.18
N VAL A 41 -8.43 -0.37 -0.10
CA VAL A 41 -7.80 -1.69 0.05
C VAL A 41 -8.84 -2.80 0.14
N ALA A 42 -9.95 -2.59 0.87
CA ALA A 42 -11.04 -3.56 0.93
C ALA A 42 -11.72 -3.77 -0.42
N GLU A 43 -12.01 -2.69 -1.15
CA GLU A 43 -12.57 -2.74 -2.50
C GLU A 43 -11.66 -3.50 -3.46
N GLN A 44 -10.36 -3.19 -3.43
CA GLN A 44 -9.36 -3.87 -4.27
C GLN A 44 -9.26 -5.36 -3.92
N ALA A 45 -9.29 -5.73 -2.64
CA ALA A 45 -9.25 -7.13 -2.22
C ALA A 45 -10.45 -7.93 -2.76
N ILE A 46 -11.66 -7.37 -2.66
CA ILE A 46 -12.88 -7.99 -3.20
C ILE A 46 -12.80 -8.09 -4.73
N MET A 47 -12.35 -7.03 -5.41
CA MET A 47 -12.18 -7.03 -6.86
C MET A 47 -11.21 -8.11 -7.31
N MET A 48 -10.05 -8.24 -6.65
CA MET A 48 -9.07 -9.29 -6.95
C MET A 48 -9.64 -10.69 -6.71
N PHE A 49 -10.40 -10.88 -5.64
CA PHE A 49 -11.05 -12.16 -5.34
C PHE A 49 -12.04 -12.57 -6.44
N ILE A 50 -12.96 -11.67 -6.81
CA ILE A 50 -13.95 -11.92 -7.87
C ILE A 50 -13.25 -12.07 -9.24
N GLY A 51 -12.26 -11.22 -9.51
CA GLY A 51 -11.48 -11.24 -10.75
C GLY A 51 -10.76 -12.56 -10.96
N GLY A 52 -10.16 -13.11 -9.91
CA GLY A 52 -9.53 -14.44 -9.93
C GLY A 52 -10.54 -15.57 -10.13
N LEU A 53 -11.68 -15.54 -9.41
CA LEU A 53 -12.73 -16.55 -9.56
C LEU A 53 -13.35 -16.59 -10.97
N ARG A 54 -13.32 -15.47 -11.70
CA ARG A 54 -13.97 -15.30 -12.99
C ARG A 54 -13.01 -15.16 -14.16
N TYR A 55 -11.71 -15.40 -13.93
CA TYR A 55 -10.66 -15.29 -14.96
C TYR A 55 -10.72 -13.94 -15.70
N LEU A 56 -10.99 -12.85 -14.97
CA LEU A 56 -11.32 -11.55 -15.55
C LEU A 56 -10.16 -11.03 -16.42
N ASN A 57 -8.93 -11.24 -15.98
CA ASN A 57 -7.73 -10.80 -16.70
C ASN A 57 -7.57 -11.57 -18.02
N GLU A 58 -7.79 -12.88 -18.01
CA GLU A 58 -7.70 -13.77 -19.17
C GLU A 58 -8.83 -13.48 -20.16
N CYS A 59 -10.06 -13.32 -19.67
CA CYS A 59 -11.21 -12.93 -20.49
C CYS A 59 -10.97 -11.58 -21.17
N GLN A 60 -10.52 -10.57 -20.42
CA GLN A 60 -10.20 -9.25 -20.98
C GLN A 60 -9.10 -9.35 -22.06
N THR A 61 -8.08 -10.16 -21.80
CA THR A 61 -6.97 -10.37 -22.74
C THR A 61 -7.45 -11.06 -24.03
N SER A 62 -8.26 -12.11 -23.92
CA SER A 62 -8.90 -12.80 -25.05
C SER A 62 -9.73 -11.86 -25.94
N LEU A 63 -10.48 -10.96 -25.30
CA LEU A 63 -11.29 -9.93 -25.95
C LEU A 63 -10.44 -8.97 -26.78
N ARG A 64 -9.37 -8.45 -26.18
CA ARG A 64 -8.44 -7.51 -26.84
C ARG A 64 -7.69 -8.13 -28.01
N GLU A 65 -7.47 -9.43 -27.97
CA GLU A 65 -6.77 -10.18 -29.01
C GLU A 65 -7.71 -10.76 -30.08
N GLY A 66 -9.01 -10.45 -30.04
CA GLY A 66 -9.99 -10.89 -31.04
C GLY A 66 -10.23 -12.40 -31.05
N ARG A 67 -9.97 -13.09 -29.94
CA ARG A 67 -10.25 -14.52 -29.77
C ARG A 67 -11.66 -14.79 -29.25
N TRP A 68 -12.46 -13.75 -29.05
CA TRP A 68 -13.88 -13.82 -28.67
C TRP A 68 -14.76 -13.39 -29.83
#